data_AF-A0AB38CZC1-F1
#
_entry.id   AF-A0AB38CZC1-F1
#
_cell.length_a   1.000
_cell.length_b   1.000
_cell.length_c   1.000
_cell.angle_alpha   90.00
_cell.angle_beta   90.00
_cell.angle_gamma   90.00
#
_symmetry.space_group_name_H-M   'P 1'
#
loop_
_entity.id
_entity.type
_entity.pdbx_description
1 polymer ?
#
loop_
_entity_poly.entity_id
_entity_poly.type
_entity_poly.pdbx_seq_one_letter_code
_entity_poly.pdbx_strand_id
1 'polypeptide(L)'
;MLTQFPHQKEFPQTLVVRAAFAPQAALTHSGLRMHSLSRALAPESLTDWGASAWIPLTDEHVWLAPLFRVAGDDDAVRAWADTHPAECAPMSLEALTHQLTDALGQGADIDHEELASSVRAAWEAAVTSYMLQVAEHRDDAELERIAASVVAMEETAAAYYDAGHDDLARDLRRLIHRTWGLDARTVAALAGALRPSEEAA
;
A
#
# COMPACT_ATOMS: atom_id res chain seq x y z
N MET A 1 3.03 -36.45 29.90
CA MET A 1 2.91 -36.44 28.43
C MET A 1 2.87 -34.98 28.00
N LEU A 2 4.00 -34.47 27.50
CA LEU A 2 4.08 -33.15 26.89
C LEU A 2 3.64 -33.32 25.43
N THR A 3 2.55 -32.67 25.06
CA THR A 3 2.07 -32.60 23.68
C THR A 3 3.10 -31.80 22.88
N GLN A 4 4.02 -32.49 22.20
CA GLN A 4 4.85 -31.88 21.18
C GLN A 4 3.94 -31.46 20.03
N PHE A 5 3.86 -30.14 19.78
CA PHE A 5 3.28 -29.64 18.55
C PHE A 5 4.15 -30.14 17.37
N PRO A 6 3.55 -30.73 16.32
CA PRO A 6 4.32 -31.26 15.22
C PRO A 6 4.96 -30.12 14.43
N HIS A 7 6.28 -30.22 14.26
CA HIS A 7 7.15 -29.62 13.25
C HIS A 7 6.68 -28.30 12.62
N GLN A 8 7.42 -27.24 12.93
CA GLN A 8 7.44 -25.97 12.19
C GLN A 8 7.46 -26.26 10.68
N LYS A 9 6.31 -26.07 10.02
CA LYS A 9 6.26 -26.03 8.56
C LYS A 9 7.05 -24.80 8.15
N GLU A 10 8.18 -25.00 7.48
CA GLU A 10 8.77 -23.96 6.65
C GLU A 10 7.66 -23.41 5.76
N PHE A 11 7.40 -22.11 5.85
CA PHE A 11 6.48 -21.47 4.93
C PHE A 11 7.13 -21.52 3.55
N PRO A 12 6.41 -21.97 2.50
CA PRO A 12 6.92 -21.92 1.13
C PRO A 12 7.49 -20.53 0.83
N GLN A 13 8.70 -20.46 0.27
CA GLN A 13 9.42 -19.21 0.00
C GLN A 13 8.51 -18.19 -0.72
N THR A 14 7.77 -18.66 -1.73
CA THR A 14 6.80 -17.87 -2.49
C THR A 14 5.70 -17.24 -1.63
N LEU A 15 5.26 -17.88 -0.53
CA LEU A 15 4.28 -17.29 0.39
C LEU A 15 4.88 -16.18 1.25
N VAL A 16 6.15 -16.31 1.67
CA VAL A 16 6.85 -15.26 2.42
C VAL A 16 7.08 -14.03 1.53
N VAL A 17 7.50 -14.27 0.28
CA VAL A 17 7.67 -13.21 -0.74
C VAL A 17 6.33 -12.51 -0.99
N ARG A 18 5.27 -13.26 -1.30
CA ARG A 18 3.93 -12.67 -1.50
C ARG A 18 3.44 -11.87 -0.29
N ALA A 19 3.70 -12.34 0.93
CA ALA A 19 3.30 -11.62 2.14
C ALA A 19 4.05 -10.30 2.33
N ALA A 20 5.32 -10.22 1.91
CA ALA A 20 6.08 -8.97 1.92
C ALA A 20 5.54 -7.93 0.92
N PHE A 21 4.82 -8.39 -0.12
CA PHE A 21 4.18 -7.56 -1.15
C PHE A 21 2.64 -7.62 -1.06
N ALA A 22 2.09 -7.54 0.16
CA ALA A 22 0.65 -7.56 0.41
C ALA A 22 0.14 -6.21 0.93
N PRO A 23 -0.17 -5.24 0.05
CA PRO A 23 -0.37 -3.86 0.48
C PRO A 23 -1.74 -3.54 1.03
N GLN A 24 -2.71 -4.45 0.89
CA GLN A 24 -4.12 -4.20 1.23
C GLN A 24 -4.29 -3.58 2.63
N ALA A 25 -3.67 -4.18 3.64
CA ALA A 25 -3.76 -3.66 5.00
C ALA A 25 -3.15 -2.25 5.13
N ALA A 26 -1.99 -2.02 4.51
CA ALA A 26 -1.32 -0.72 4.56
C ALA A 26 -2.14 0.37 3.85
N LEU A 27 -2.67 0.06 2.65
CA LEU A 27 -3.52 0.94 1.86
C LEU A 27 -4.83 1.28 2.59
N THR A 28 -5.54 0.28 3.13
CA THR A 28 -6.79 0.52 3.87
C THR A 28 -6.59 1.41 5.10
N HIS A 29 -5.55 1.17 5.89
CA HIS A 29 -5.35 1.89 7.15
C HIS A 29 -4.67 3.26 7.00
N SER A 30 -3.79 3.39 6.00
CA SER A 30 -2.92 4.57 5.86
C SER A 30 -3.25 5.41 4.65
N GLY A 31 -3.83 4.86 3.58
CA GLY A 31 -4.03 5.52 2.29
C GLY A 31 -4.68 6.89 2.43
N LEU A 32 -5.91 6.97 2.94
CA LEU A 32 -6.65 8.23 3.11
C LEU A 32 -5.97 9.25 4.03
N ARG A 33 -5.06 8.80 4.91
CA ARG A 33 -4.34 9.68 5.83
C ARG A 33 -3.14 10.36 5.17
N MET A 34 -2.67 9.85 4.02
CA MET A 34 -1.55 10.43 3.31
C MET A 34 -1.99 11.64 2.47
N HIS A 35 -1.10 12.62 2.32
CA HIS A 35 -1.31 13.73 1.40
C HIS A 35 -1.19 13.28 -0.05
N SER A 36 -0.24 12.39 -0.33
CA SER A 36 -0.05 11.73 -1.61
C SER A 36 0.12 10.23 -1.38
N LEU A 37 -0.46 9.45 -2.27
CA LEU A 37 -0.38 7.99 -2.18
C LEU A 37 1.05 7.54 -2.52
N SER A 38 1.72 6.92 -1.55
CA SER A 38 3.09 6.44 -1.73
C SER A 38 3.12 5.04 -2.32
N ARG A 39 3.93 4.83 -3.35
CA ARG A 39 4.22 3.48 -3.89
C ARG A 39 4.87 2.55 -2.86
N ALA A 40 5.47 3.10 -1.81
CA ALA A 40 5.97 2.29 -0.69
C ALA A 40 4.85 1.54 0.05
N LEU A 41 3.58 1.99 -0.03
CA LEU A 41 2.46 1.23 0.52
C LEU A 41 2.10 0.01 -0.32
N ALA A 42 2.44 0.02 -1.61
CA ALA A 42 2.16 -1.04 -2.57
C ALA A 42 3.36 -1.25 -3.49
N PRO A 43 4.40 -1.94 -3.01
CA PRO A 43 5.69 -1.98 -3.69
C PRO A 43 5.61 -2.69 -5.06
N GLU A 44 4.61 -3.54 -5.28
CA GLU A 44 4.33 -4.12 -6.59
C GLU A 44 3.97 -3.06 -7.64
N SER A 45 3.52 -1.86 -7.25
CA SER A 45 3.31 -0.73 -8.16
C SER A 45 4.60 -0.23 -8.84
N LEU A 46 5.77 -0.71 -8.41
CA LEU A 46 7.06 -0.46 -9.06
C LEU A 46 7.36 -1.43 -10.21
N THR A 47 6.54 -2.47 -10.39
CA THR A 47 6.61 -3.39 -11.53
C THR A 47 5.78 -2.87 -12.70
N ASP A 48 6.04 -3.35 -13.91
CA ASP A 48 5.28 -2.95 -15.09
C ASP A 48 3.79 -3.33 -15.00
N TRP A 49 3.49 -4.51 -14.45
CA TRP A 49 2.12 -5.00 -14.30
C TRP A 49 1.38 -4.36 -13.12
N GLY A 50 2.07 -4.02 -12.03
CA GLY A 50 1.45 -3.34 -10.88
C GLY A 50 1.29 -1.84 -11.10
N ALA A 51 2.13 -1.23 -11.96
CA ALA A 51 2.07 0.20 -12.25
C ALA A 51 0.77 0.62 -12.97
N SER A 52 0.20 -0.24 -13.81
CA SER A 52 -1.05 0.05 -14.50
C SER A 52 -2.24 0.12 -13.53
N ALA A 53 -2.35 -0.84 -12.61
CA ALA A 53 -3.38 -0.86 -11.56
C ALA A 53 -3.24 0.29 -10.56
N TRP A 54 -2.01 0.79 -10.37
CA TRP A 54 -1.73 1.91 -9.47
C TRP A 54 -2.33 3.25 -9.93
N ILE A 55 -2.46 3.45 -11.24
CA ILE A 55 -2.95 4.72 -11.82
C ILE A 55 -4.40 4.98 -11.35
N PRO A 56 -5.39 4.09 -11.58
CA PRO A 56 -6.74 4.28 -11.07
C PRO A 56 -6.80 4.49 -9.56
N LEU A 57 -6.03 3.74 -8.77
CA LEU A 57 -6.02 3.90 -7.31
C LEU A 57 -5.50 5.28 -6.88
N THR A 58 -4.53 5.83 -7.62
CA THR A 58 -4.02 7.19 -7.37
C THR A 58 -5.05 8.24 -7.74
N ASP A 59 -5.78 8.06 -8.85
CA ASP A 59 -6.86 8.96 -9.25
C ASP A 59 -7.96 8.99 -8.17
N GLU A 60 -8.40 7.82 -7.69
CA GLU A 60 -9.33 7.69 -6.57
C GLU A 60 -8.83 8.40 -5.30
N HIS A 61 -7.55 8.20 -4.95
CA HIS A 61 -6.95 8.82 -3.78
C HIS A 61 -6.95 10.37 -3.85
N VAL A 62 -6.70 10.95 -5.04
CA VAL A 62 -6.71 12.41 -5.23
C VAL A 62 -8.06 13.02 -4.88
N TRP A 63 -9.15 12.29 -5.10
CA TRP A 63 -10.51 12.72 -4.73
C TRP A 63 -10.82 12.44 -3.27
N LEU A 64 -10.59 11.22 -2.80
CA LEU A 64 -11.05 10.75 -1.50
C LEU A 64 -10.21 11.25 -0.32
N ALA A 65 -8.89 11.35 -0.46
CA ALA A 65 -8.03 11.71 0.67
C ALA A 65 -8.22 13.17 1.15
N PRO A 66 -8.35 14.17 0.26
CA PRO A 66 -8.71 15.52 0.68
C PRO A 66 -10.10 15.57 1.33
N LEU A 67 -11.10 14.93 0.72
CA LEU A 67 -12.46 14.88 1.26
C LEU A 67 -12.49 14.24 2.65
N PHE A 68 -11.79 13.13 2.86
CA PHE A 68 -11.66 12.46 4.15
C PHE A 68 -11.12 13.38 5.26
N ARG A 69 -10.15 14.25 4.93
CA ARG A 69 -9.55 15.17 5.90
C ARG A 69 -10.49 16.31 6.30
N VAL A 70 -11.35 16.74 5.38
CA VAL A 70 -12.27 17.87 5.59
C VAL A 70 -13.68 17.44 5.99
N ALA A 71 -13.99 16.14 5.98
CA ALA A 71 -15.34 15.61 6.17
C ALA A 71 -16.08 16.08 7.44
N GLY A 72 -15.38 16.60 8.46
CA GLY A 72 -15.95 17.16 9.68
C GLY A 72 -16.12 18.69 9.68
N ASP A 73 -15.93 19.36 8.55
CA ASP A 73 -16.03 20.81 8.39
C ASP A 73 -16.83 21.14 7.12
N ASP A 74 -18.05 21.63 7.33
CA ASP A 74 -19.02 22.00 6.30
C ASP A 74 -18.47 22.96 5.23
N ASP A 75 -17.77 24.00 5.65
CA ASP A 75 -17.24 25.02 4.73
C ASP A 75 -16.05 24.46 3.94
N ALA A 76 -15.24 23.63 4.59
CA ALA A 76 -14.15 22.94 3.91
C ALA A 76 -14.65 21.86 2.92
N VAL A 77 -15.77 21.18 3.21
CA VAL A 77 -16.41 20.26 2.26
C VAL A 77 -16.99 21.02 1.07
N ARG A 78 -17.62 22.18 1.28
CA ARG A 78 -18.08 23.05 0.18
C ARG A 78 -16.91 23.51 -0.71
N ALA A 79 -15.83 24.00 -0.10
CA ALA A 79 -14.63 24.41 -0.83
C ALA A 79 -13.99 23.23 -1.59
N TRP A 80 -14.04 22.02 -1.02
CA TRP A 80 -13.62 20.81 -1.73
C TRP A 80 -14.51 20.56 -2.96
N ALA A 81 -15.84 20.63 -2.81
CA ALA A 81 -16.78 20.39 -3.91
C ALA A 81 -16.61 21.40 -5.07
N ASP A 82 -16.34 22.66 -4.75
CA ASP A 82 -16.07 23.71 -5.75
C ASP A 82 -14.82 23.41 -6.61
N THR A 83 -13.88 22.64 -6.08
CA THR A 83 -12.63 22.25 -6.77
C THR A 83 -12.67 20.84 -7.35
N HIS A 84 -13.73 20.08 -7.06
CA HIS A 84 -13.92 18.67 -7.45
C HIS A 84 -15.31 18.48 -8.07
N PRO A 85 -15.56 19.05 -9.26
CA PRO A 85 -16.86 18.99 -9.92
C PRO A 85 -17.25 17.55 -10.27
N ALA A 86 -18.48 17.14 -9.95
CA ALA A 86 -18.92 15.75 -10.06
C ALA A 86 -18.74 15.17 -11.48
N GLU A 87 -18.81 15.99 -12.54
CA GLU A 87 -18.64 15.52 -13.93
C GLU A 87 -17.19 15.12 -14.26
N CYS A 88 -16.23 15.47 -13.41
CA CYS A 88 -14.83 15.11 -13.54
C CYS A 88 -14.43 13.95 -12.61
N ALA A 89 -15.37 13.45 -11.79
CA ALA A 89 -15.10 12.36 -10.88
C ALA A 89 -14.76 11.06 -11.63
N PRO A 90 -13.87 10.22 -11.08
CA PRO A 90 -13.77 8.83 -11.52
C PRO A 90 -15.14 8.17 -11.53
N MET A 91 -15.42 7.31 -12.52
CA MET A 91 -16.73 6.64 -12.64
C MET A 91 -17.13 5.90 -11.36
N SER A 92 -16.15 5.35 -10.62
CA SER A 92 -16.38 4.67 -9.34
C SER A 92 -16.89 5.59 -8.23
N LEU A 93 -16.65 6.90 -8.35
CA LEU A 93 -17.04 7.92 -7.37
C LEU A 93 -18.24 8.75 -7.78
N GLU A 94 -18.75 8.58 -9.00
CA GLU A 94 -19.86 9.36 -9.56
C GLU A 94 -21.06 9.43 -8.60
N ALA A 95 -21.47 8.29 -8.04
CA ALA A 95 -22.60 8.26 -7.11
C ALA A 95 -22.33 9.09 -5.84
N LEU A 96 -21.13 8.98 -5.26
CA LEU A 96 -20.74 9.70 -4.04
C LEU A 96 -20.62 11.19 -4.29
N THR A 97 -20.02 11.60 -5.41
CA THR A 97 -19.86 13.02 -5.75
C THR A 97 -21.20 13.66 -6.10
N HIS A 98 -22.07 12.98 -6.86
CA HIS A 98 -23.42 13.49 -7.16
C HIS A 98 -24.27 13.65 -5.91
N GLN A 99 -24.30 12.64 -5.03
CA GLN A 99 -25.04 12.73 -3.77
C GLN A 99 -24.58 13.91 -2.92
N LEU A 100 -23.26 14.13 -2.83
CA LEU A 100 -22.69 15.25 -2.09
C LEU A 100 -23.04 16.59 -2.75
N THR A 101 -22.87 16.73 -4.07
CA THR A 101 -23.20 17.96 -4.80
C THR A 101 -24.69 18.30 -4.69
N ASP A 102 -25.58 17.31 -4.78
CA ASP A 102 -27.03 17.52 -4.63
C ASP A 102 -27.38 17.97 -3.21
N ALA A 103 -26.81 17.35 -2.18
CA ALA A 103 -27.00 17.75 -0.79
C ALA A 103 -26.55 19.20 -0.55
N LEU A 104 -25.37 19.57 -1.06
CA LEU A 104 -24.85 20.93 -0.98
C LEU A 104 -25.72 21.94 -1.73
N GLY A 105 -26.20 21.59 -2.93
CA GLY A 105 -27.06 22.46 -3.75
C GLY A 105 -28.44 22.71 -3.15
N GLN A 106 -28.95 21.77 -2.33
CA GLN A 106 -30.20 21.92 -1.59
C GLN A 106 -30.03 22.68 -0.26
N GLY A 107 -28.80 23.00 0.12
CA GLY A 107 -28.49 23.61 1.42
C GLY A 107 -28.76 22.67 2.60
N ALA A 108 -28.66 21.36 2.39
CA ALA A 108 -28.78 20.38 3.46
C ALA A 108 -27.55 20.43 4.39
N ASP A 109 -27.78 20.18 5.67
CA ASP A 109 -26.69 19.95 6.63
C ASP A 109 -25.96 18.64 6.26
N ILE A 110 -24.63 18.66 6.30
CA ILE A 110 -23.82 17.50 5.95
C ILE A 110 -23.77 16.55 7.14
N ASP A 111 -24.17 15.30 6.95
CA ASP A 111 -23.89 14.25 7.92
C ASP A 111 -22.40 13.85 7.83
N HIS A 112 -21.59 14.42 8.72
CA HIS A 112 -20.15 14.18 8.76
C HIS A 112 -19.77 12.71 9.01
N GLU A 113 -20.58 11.97 9.78
CA GLU A 113 -20.31 10.57 10.08
C GLU A 113 -20.62 9.70 8.87
N GLU A 114 -21.76 9.93 8.22
CA GLU A 114 -22.13 9.26 6.97
C GLU A 114 -21.16 9.58 5.84
N LEU A 115 -20.73 10.84 5.70
CA LEU A 115 -19.74 11.23 4.70
C LEU A 115 -18.39 10.55 4.94
N ALA A 116 -17.88 10.57 6.18
CA ALA A 116 -16.63 9.92 6.52
C ALA A 116 -16.70 8.39 6.31
N SER A 117 -17.85 7.77 6.60
CA SER A 117 -18.10 6.35 6.35
C SER A 117 -18.11 6.04 4.86
N SER A 118 -18.83 6.83 4.07
CA SER A 118 -18.94 6.66 2.61
C SER A 118 -17.59 6.82 1.91
N VAL A 119 -16.78 7.80 2.32
CA VAL A 119 -15.42 8.00 1.80
C VAL A 119 -14.51 6.81 2.12
N ARG A 120 -14.60 6.25 3.34
CA ARG A 120 -13.84 5.04 3.70
C ARG A 120 -14.29 3.82 2.89
N ALA A 121 -15.59 3.63 2.71
CA ALA A 121 -16.13 2.52 1.93
C ALA A 121 -15.70 2.62 0.46
N ALA A 122 -15.74 3.81 -0.14
CA ALA A 122 -15.25 4.05 -1.49
C ALA A 122 -13.75 3.73 -1.61
N TRP A 123 -12.93 4.15 -0.64
CA TRP A 123 -11.51 3.83 -0.62
C TRP A 123 -11.24 2.33 -0.50
N GLU A 124 -11.94 1.63 0.40
CA GLU A 124 -11.81 0.18 0.55
C GLU A 124 -12.21 -0.59 -0.72
N ALA A 125 -13.23 -0.10 -1.43
CA ALA A 125 -13.63 -0.65 -2.73
C ALA A 125 -12.57 -0.40 -3.82
N ALA A 126 -11.97 0.79 -3.85
CA ALA A 126 -10.86 1.12 -4.75
C ALA A 126 -9.63 0.24 -4.48
N VAL A 127 -9.25 0.08 -3.20
CA VAL A 127 -8.16 -0.83 -2.78
C VAL A 127 -8.47 -2.28 -3.18
N THR A 128 -9.71 -2.73 -3.02
CA THR A 128 -10.10 -4.09 -3.43
C THR A 128 -9.96 -4.27 -4.94
N SER A 129 -10.42 -3.31 -5.74
CA SER A 129 -10.26 -3.32 -7.20
C SER A 129 -8.79 -3.35 -7.61
N TYR A 130 -7.95 -2.55 -6.96
CA TYR A 130 -6.50 -2.57 -7.16
C TYR A 130 -5.91 -3.96 -6.88
N MET A 131 -6.26 -4.59 -5.75
CA MET A 131 -5.75 -5.92 -5.39
C MET A 131 -6.16 -7.00 -6.41
N LEU A 132 -7.36 -6.90 -6.98
CA LEU A 132 -7.84 -7.82 -8.01
C LEU A 132 -7.06 -7.67 -9.31
N GLN A 133 -6.82 -6.44 -9.78
CA GLN A 133 -6.03 -6.16 -10.98
C GLN A 133 -4.57 -6.61 -10.81
N VAL A 134 -3.98 -6.34 -9.64
CA VAL A 134 -2.64 -6.83 -9.27
C VAL A 134 -2.59 -8.36 -9.27
N ALA A 135 -3.61 -9.03 -8.74
CA ALA A 135 -3.65 -10.49 -8.70
C ALA A 135 -3.78 -11.11 -10.11
N GLU A 136 -4.49 -10.46 -11.03
CA GLU A 136 -4.68 -10.94 -12.41
C GLU A 136 -3.37 -10.98 -13.21
N HIS A 137 -2.49 -9.99 -13.00
CA HIS A 137 -1.24 -9.84 -13.78
C HIS A 137 0.02 -10.18 -13.00
N ARG A 138 -0.11 -10.77 -11.80
CA ARG A 138 1.01 -11.02 -10.90
C ARG A 138 2.05 -11.96 -11.53
N ASP A 139 3.31 -11.52 -11.53
CA ASP A 139 4.48 -12.36 -11.79
C ASP A 139 5.24 -12.60 -10.48
N ASP A 140 5.05 -13.78 -9.87
CA ASP A 140 5.77 -14.14 -8.64
C ASP A 140 7.28 -14.28 -8.86
N ALA A 141 7.74 -14.66 -10.07
CA ALA A 141 9.18 -14.77 -10.35
C ALA A 141 9.83 -13.39 -10.40
N GLU A 142 9.11 -12.36 -10.85
CA GLU A 142 9.56 -10.98 -10.72
C GLU A 142 9.60 -10.51 -9.27
N LEU A 143 8.57 -10.82 -8.46
CA LEU A 143 8.57 -10.49 -7.04
C LEU A 143 9.73 -11.17 -6.29
N GLU A 144 10.05 -12.42 -6.63
CA GLU A 144 11.21 -13.14 -6.09
C GLU A 144 12.54 -12.47 -6.47
N ARG A 145 12.69 -12.01 -7.72
CA ARG A 145 13.88 -11.25 -8.16
C ARG A 145 14.02 -9.92 -7.42
N ILE A 146 12.91 -9.22 -7.19
CA ILE A 146 12.88 -7.97 -6.43
C ILE A 146 13.27 -8.26 -4.97
N ALA A 147 12.66 -9.26 -4.35
CA ALA A 147 12.97 -9.67 -2.98
C ALA A 147 14.45 -10.03 -2.82
N ALA A 148 15.04 -10.77 -3.77
CA ALA A 148 16.46 -11.09 -3.76
C ALA A 148 17.34 -9.84 -3.86
N SER A 149 16.95 -8.86 -4.68
CA SER A 149 17.65 -7.57 -4.78
C SER A 149 17.59 -6.78 -3.47
N VAL A 150 16.44 -6.76 -2.80
CA VAL A 150 16.28 -6.13 -1.48
C VAL A 150 17.15 -6.81 -0.43
N VAL A 151 17.19 -8.14 -0.41
CA VAL A 151 18.04 -8.90 0.52
C VAL A 151 19.51 -8.60 0.27
N ALA A 152 19.97 -8.59 -0.99
CA ALA A 152 21.34 -8.24 -1.32
C ALA A 152 21.73 -6.81 -0.89
N MET A 153 20.79 -5.85 -0.97
CA MET A 153 21.00 -4.50 -0.45
C MET A 153 21.15 -4.48 1.08
N GLU A 154 20.36 -5.28 1.81
CA GLU A 154 20.52 -5.40 3.28
C GLU A 154 21.82 -6.10 3.65
N GLU A 155 22.23 -7.13 2.93
CA GLU A 155 23.53 -7.79 3.12
C GLU A 155 24.68 -6.81 2.89
N THR A 156 24.57 -5.97 1.86
CA THR A 156 25.52 -4.87 1.61
C THR A 156 25.52 -3.87 2.77
N ALA A 157 24.35 -3.50 3.29
CA ALA A 157 24.23 -2.62 4.44
C ALA A 157 24.88 -3.23 5.70
N ALA A 158 24.71 -4.53 5.94
CA ALA A 158 25.34 -5.25 7.03
C ALA A 158 26.87 -5.26 6.88
N ALA A 159 27.39 -5.54 5.68
CA ALA A 159 28.83 -5.51 5.42
C ALA A 159 29.43 -4.11 5.65
N TYR A 160 28.73 -3.05 5.26
CA TYR A 160 29.16 -1.68 5.58
C TYR A 160 29.18 -1.41 7.08
N TYR A 161 28.18 -1.88 7.82
CA TYR A 161 28.14 -1.74 9.27
C TYR A 161 29.32 -2.45 9.93
N ASP A 162 29.60 -3.70 9.54
CA ASP A 162 30.72 -4.49 10.07
C ASP A 162 32.09 -3.87 9.76
N ALA A 163 32.19 -3.13 8.65
CA ALA A 163 33.38 -2.37 8.26
C ALA A 163 33.48 -0.99 8.95
N GLY A 164 32.54 -0.61 9.82
CA GLY A 164 32.50 0.68 10.51
C GLY A 164 31.94 1.84 9.68
N HIS A 165 31.29 1.55 8.54
CA HIS A 165 30.63 2.53 7.69
C HIS A 165 29.14 2.69 8.02
N ASP A 166 28.85 3.11 9.26
CA ASP A 166 27.49 3.18 9.82
C ASP A 166 26.54 4.06 9.00
N ASP A 167 27.03 5.17 8.44
CA ASP A 167 26.21 6.09 7.66
C ASP A 167 25.75 5.45 6.34
N LEU A 168 26.64 4.73 5.65
CA LEU A 168 26.30 4.02 4.41
C LEU A 168 25.31 2.88 4.67
N ALA A 169 25.52 2.11 5.73
CA ALA A 169 24.58 1.07 6.15
C ALA A 169 23.19 1.65 6.43
N ARG A 170 23.13 2.78 7.13
CA ARG A 170 21.89 3.48 7.45
C ARG A 170 21.19 4.01 6.20
N ASP A 171 21.93 4.57 5.26
CA ASP A 171 21.36 5.14 4.04
C ASP A 171 20.84 4.07 3.08
N LEU A 172 21.49 2.90 2.99
CA LEU A 172 20.94 1.75 2.27
C LEU A 172 19.63 1.25 2.88
N ARG A 173 19.57 1.10 4.21
CA ARG A 173 18.35 0.70 4.91
C ARG A 173 17.21 1.70 4.72
N ARG A 174 17.52 3.00 4.75
CA ARG A 174 16.56 4.07 4.42
C ARG A 174 16.08 3.97 2.98
N LEU A 175 16.96 3.63 2.04
CA LEU A 175 16.59 3.43 0.64
C LEU A 175 15.62 2.26 0.48
N ILE A 176 15.87 1.12 1.14
CA ILE A 176 14.96 -0.03 1.15
C ILE A 176 13.58 0.40 1.66
N HIS A 177 13.54 1.02 2.83
CA HIS A 177 12.29 1.44 3.45
C HIS A 177 11.53 2.47 2.60
N ARG A 178 12.22 3.47 2.04
CA ARG A 178 11.58 4.53 1.25
C ARG A 178 11.06 4.02 -0.09
N THR A 179 11.80 3.15 -0.76
CA THR A 179 11.43 2.66 -2.09
C THR A 179 10.39 1.56 -1.98
N TRP A 180 10.63 0.57 -1.11
CA TRP A 180 9.83 -0.65 -1.05
C TRP A 180 8.89 -0.71 0.16
N GLY A 181 8.91 0.27 1.06
CA GLY A 181 8.07 0.25 2.28
C GLY A 181 8.42 -0.86 3.28
N LEU A 182 9.44 -1.67 3.01
CA LEU A 182 9.76 -2.84 3.81
C LEU A 182 10.52 -2.42 5.06
N ASP A 183 10.07 -2.93 6.22
CA ASP A 183 10.77 -2.75 7.48
C ASP A 183 11.86 -3.83 7.69
N ALA A 184 12.70 -3.62 8.69
CA ALA A 184 13.80 -4.54 9.00
C ALA A 184 13.32 -5.97 9.29
N ARG A 185 12.12 -6.13 9.88
CA ARG A 185 11.54 -7.45 10.17
C ARG A 185 11.15 -8.18 8.88
N THR A 186 10.54 -7.47 7.95
CA THR A 186 10.10 -8.01 6.65
C THR A 186 11.31 -8.38 5.81
N VAL A 187 12.34 -7.53 5.78
CA VAL A 187 13.61 -7.82 5.08
C VAL A 187 14.31 -9.02 5.71
N ALA A 188 14.34 -9.15 7.03
CA ALA A 188 14.90 -10.33 7.70
C ALA A 188 14.13 -11.61 7.37
N ALA A 189 12.80 -11.55 7.28
CA ALA A 189 11.97 -12.69 6.87
C ALA A 189 12.25 -13.09 5.41
N LEU A 190 12.41 -12.11 4.51
CA LEU A 190 12.83 -12.36 3.13
C LEU A 190 14.21 -13.00 3.06
N ALA A 191 15.19 -12.49 3.81
CA ALA A 191 16.53 -13.05 3.87
C ALA A 191 16.52 -14.50 4.38
N GLY A 192 15.71 -14.80 5.41
CA GLY A 192 15.52 -16.15 5.91
C GLY A 192 14.89 -17.09 4.88
N ALA A 193 13.88 -16.62 4.14
CA ALA A 193 13.21 -17.40 3.12
C ALA A 193 14.08 -17.63 1.88
N LEU A 194 14.89 -16.65 1.46
CA LEU A 194 15.67 -16.70 0.22
C LEU A 194 17.06 -17.33 0.37
N ARG A 195 17.50 -17.62 1.60
CA ARG A 195 18.74 -18.36 1.81
C ARG A 195 18.60 -19.77 1.24
N PRO A 196 19.56 -20.25 0.43
CA PRO A 196 19.58 -21.65 0.02
C PRO A 196 19.70 -22.52 1.27
N SER A 197 18.83 -23.52 1.39
CA SER A 197 18.97 -24.55 2.43
C SER A 197 20.32 -25.24 2.24
N GLU A 198 21.18 -25.17 3.26
CA GLU A 198 22.46 -25.90 3.30
C GLU A 198 22.27 -27.43 3.30
N GLU A 199 21.04 -27.95 3.37
CA GLU A 199 20.75 -29.40 3.36
C GLU A 199 20.72 -30.02 1.95
N ALA A 200 20.97 -29.25 0.88
CA ALA A 200 20.95 -29.74 -0.50
C ALA A 200 22.31 -29.70 -1.24
N ALA A 201 23.42 -29.50 -0.52
CA ALA A 201 24.77 -29.48 -1.09
C ALA A 201 25.59 -30.75 -0.77
#